data_AF-S4WMM3-F1
#
_entry.id   AF-S4WMM3-F1
#
_cell.length_a   1.000
_cell.length_b   1.000
_cell.length_c   1.000
_cell.angle_alpha   90.00
_cell.angle_beta   90.00
_cell.angle_gamma   90.00
#
_symmetry.space_group_name_H-M   'P 1'
#
loop_
_entity.id
_entity.type
_entity.pdbx_description
1 polymer ?
#
loop_
_entity_poly.entity_id
_entity_poly.type
_entity_poly.pdbx_seq_one_letter_code
_entity_poly.pdbx_strand_id
1 'polypeptide(L)'
;KEDYDLCTICYSVMGNEGDYTRMDKPVSVQHLHPFRGPFTQFPNPWLSHPVPRATNGGAPLRCTRPKLDSRFVLDVNVIDGTVVAPSAPFTKIWKMRNSGSLVWPQGTQIVWIGGDRFCNSLSVDLQ
;
A
#
# COMPACT_ATOMS: atom_id res chain seq x y z
N LYS A 1 0.18 -14.42 -0.29
CA LYS A 1 -0.50 -13.68 0.78
C LYS A 1 -0.42 -12.23 0.35
N GLU A 2 -1.54 -11.67 -0.09
CA GLU A 2 -1.58 -10.34 -0.65
C GLU A 2 -1.62 -9.34 0.54
N ASP A 3 -0.71 -8.37 0.58
CA ASP A 3 -0.59 -7.41 1.69
C ASP A 3 -1.85 -6.53 1.78
N TYR A 4 -2.80 -6.89 2.64
CA TYR A 4 -3.94 -6.03 3.00
C TYR A 4 -3.91 -5.76 4.48
N ASP A 5 -3.56 -4.54 4.87
CA ASP A 5 -3.28 -4.23 6.25
C ASP A 5 -4.47 -3.51 6.93
N LEU A 6 -5.12 -4.13 7.92
CA LEU A 6 -6.21 -3.54 8.73
C LEU A 6 -5.78 -3.33 10.17
N CYS A 7 -6.19 -2.22 10.80
CA CYS A 7 -6.03 -2.06 12.25
C CYS A 7 -6.97 -3.01 13.02
N THR A 8 -6.72 -3.22 14.32
CA THR A 8 -7.56 -4.05 15.20
C THR A 8 -9.05 -3.71 15.11
N ILE A 9 -9.39 -2.42 15.10
CA ILE A 9 -10.78 -1.96 15.04
C ILE A 9 -11.42 -2.37 13.69
N CYS A 10 -10.73 -2.10 12.58
CA CYS A 10 -11.23 -2.47 11.25
C CYS A 10 -11.31 -4.00 11.07
N TYR A 11 -10.36 -4.75 11.64
CA TYR A 11 -10.38 -6.20 11.60
C TYR A 11 -11.62 -6.78 12.30
N SER A 12 -12.00 -6.25 13.47
CA SER A 12 -13.19 -6.71 14.20
C SER A 12 -14.51 -6.42 13.47
N VAL A 13 -14.56 -5.39 12.63
CA VAL A 13 -15.79 -4.97 11.93
C VAL A 13 -15.96 -5.68 10.59
N MET A 14 -14.89 -5.82 9.83
CA MET A 14 -14.94 -6.28 8.43
C MET A 14 -13.79 -7.21 8.02
N GLY A 15 -12.90 -7.54 8.96
CA GLY A 15 -11.74 -8.39 8.71
C GLY A 15 -12.10 -9.87 8.69
N ASN A 16 -11.47 -10.59 7.77
CA ASN A 16 -11.37 -12.04 7.77
C ASN A 16 -9.89 -12.41 7.70
N GLU A 17 -9.48 -13.40 8.49
CA GLU A 17 -8.09 -13.85 8.67
C GLU A 17 -7.44 -14.31 7.34
N GLY A 18 -8.25 -14.76 6.39
CA GLY A 18 -7.82 -15.17 5.06
C GLY A 18 -7.60 -14.03 4.07
N ASP A 19 -8.20 -12.86 4.33
CA ASP A 19 -8.27 -11.74 3.38
C ASP A 19 -7.44 -10.54 3.84
N TYR A 20 -7.07 -10.44 5.13
CA TYR A 20 -6.37 -9.29 5.69
C TYR A 20 -5.27 -9.69 6.68
N THR A 21 -4.15 -8.98 6.61
CA THR A 21 -3.13 -8.92 7.65
C THR A 21 -3.55 -7.85 8.69
N ARG A 22 -3.59 -8.24 9.96
CA ARG A 22 -3.88 -7.31 11.05
C ARG A 22 -2.62 -6.54 11.45
N MET A 23 -2.69 -5.20 11.42
CA MET A 23 -1.72 -4.30 12.00
C MET A 23 -2.11 -3.96 13.45
N ASP A 24 -1.48 -4.66 14.39
CA ASP A 24 -1.60 -4.38 15.82
C ASP A 24 -0.68 -3.26 16.30
N LYS A 25 0.38 -3.00 15.54
CA LYS A 25 1.43 -2.03 15.86
C LYS A 25 2.01 -1.48 14.56
N PRO A 26 2.58 -0.26 14.60
CA PRO A 26 3.32 0.26 13.45
C PRO A 26 4.40 -0.76 13.06
N VAL A 27 4.45 -1.13 11.78
CA VAL A 27 5.56 -1.95 11.27
C VAL A 27 6.82 -1.08 11.33
N SER A 28 7.80 -1.46 12.14
CA SER A 28 9.11 -0.79 12.07
C SER A 28 9.77 -1.21 10.77
N VAL A 29 9.71 -0.36 9.76
CA VAL A 29 10.53 -0.55 8.55
C VAL A 29 11.95 -0.19 8.95
N GLN A 30 12.71 -1.17 9.46
CA GLN A 30 14.15 -1.02 9.52
C GLN A 30 14.64 -0.95 8.08
N HIS A 31 14.93 0.27 7.61
CA HIS A 31 15.54 0.53 6.32
C HIS A 31 16.92 -0.13 6.25
N LEU A 32 16.97 -1.43 5.94
CA LEU A 32 18.15 -2.03 5.34
C LEU A 32 18.23 -1.52 3.90
N HIS A 33 18.97 -0.43 3.69
CA HIS A 33 19.36 0.01 2.36
C HIS A 33 20.23 -1.07 1.68
N PRO A 34 19.91 -1.52 0.45
CA PRO A 34 20.92 -1.96 -0.49
C PRO A 34 21.21 -0.80 -1.44
N PHE A 35 22.46 -0.35 -1.42
CA PHE A 35 23.05 0.57 -2.39
C PHE A 35 22.70 0.17 -3.84
N ARG A 36 22.29 1.15 -4.66
CA ARG A 36 22.16 1.03 -6.12
C ARG A 36 23.54 0.89 -6.78
N GLY A 37 23.66 -0.06 -7.72
CA GLY A 37 24.73 -0.18 -8.72
C GLY A 37 24.18 -0.84 -10.00
N PRO A 38 24.79 -0.63 -11.19
CA PRO A 38 24.08 -0.14 -12.38
C PRO A 38 23.72 -1.19 -13.45
N PHE A 39 22.77 -0.79 -14.29
CA PHE A 39 22.33 -1.46 -15.53
C PHE A 39 23.51 -1.92 -16.40
N THR A 40 23.53 -3.21 -16.74
CA THR A 40 24.15 -3.72 -17.96
C THR A 40 23.10 -4.44 -18.79
N GLN A 41 22.82 -3.86 -19.96
CA GLN A 41 22.15 -4.55 -21.06
C GLN A 41 22.99 -5.77 -21.45
N PHE A 42 22.40 -6.95 -21.42
CA PHE A 42 22.87 -8.08 -22.21
C PHE A 42 21.90 -8.24 -23.40
N PRO A 43 22.37 -8.29 -24.65
CA PRO A 43 21.55 -8.77 -25.76
C PRO A 43 21.55 -10.31 -25.73
N ASN A 44 20.37 -10.92 -25.83
CA ASN A 44 20.25 -12.38 -25.95
C ASN A 44 20.11 -12.72 -27.44
N PRO A 45 21.16 -13.19 -28.12
CA PRO A 45 21.03 -13.87 -29.41
C PRO A 45 20.64 -15.33 -29.14
N TRP A 46 19.88 -15.95 -30.05
CA TRP A 46 19.38 -17.35 -30.00
C TRP A 46 18.13 -17.53 -29.11
N LEU A 47 16.97 -18.07 -29.50
CA LEU A 47 16.46 -18.84 -30.64
C LEU A 47 14.92 -18.67 -30.57
N SER A 48 14.24 -18.04 -31.53
CA SER A 48 13.53 -18.72 -32.63
C SER A 48 12.82 -20.04 -32.25
N HIS A 49 11.59 -19.96 -31.72
CA HIS A 49 10.61 -21.05 -31.76
C HIS A 49 9.24 -20.52 -32.21
N PRO A 50 8.46 -21.28 -33.01
CA PRO A 50 7.19 -20.81 -33.57
C PRO A 50 6.11 -20.69 -32.49
N VAL A 51 5.34 -19.61 -32.58
CA VAL A 51 4.16 -19.30 -31.76
C VAL A 51 3.10 -20.41 -31.89
N PRO A 52 2.62 -21.03 -30.79
CA PRO A 52 1.32 -21.69 -30.81
C PRO A 52 0.24 -20.61 -30.65
N ARG A 53 -0.47 -20.34 -31.73
CA ARG A 53 -1.71 -19.56 -31.71
C ARG A 53 -2.78 -20.39 -31.00
N ALA A 54 -3.13 -20.01 -29.77
CA ALA A 54 -4.35 -20.47 -29.13
C ALA A 54 -5.50 -19.53 -29.49
N THR A 55 -6.35 -19.98 -30.43
CA THR A 55 -7.70 -19.47 -30.66
C THR A 55 -8.64 -19.88 -29.54
N ASN A 56 -9.54 -18.96 -29.17
CA ASN A 56 -10.76 -19.15 -28.38
C ASN A 56 -10.63 -19.83 -27.01
N GLY A 57 -10.54 -18.98 -25.98
CA GLY A 57 -11.10 -19.27 -24.67
C GLY A 57 -11.42 -17.92 -24.04
N GLY A 58 -12.70 -17.57 -23.95
CA GLY A 58 -13.12 -16.35 -23.27
C GLY A 58 -12.37 -16.27 -21.94
N ALA A 59 -11.64 -15.17 -21.73
CA ALA A 59 -11.12 -14.87 -20.42
C ALA A 59 -12.32 -15.05 -19.48
N PRO A 60 -12.22 -15.85 -18.40
CA PRO A 60 -13.21 -15.70 -17.38
C PRO A 60 -13.10 -14.22 -17.02
N LEU A 61 -14.16 -13.46 -17.29
CA LEU A 61 -14.53 -12.39 -16.40
C LEU A 61 -14.59 -13.07 -15.04
N ARG A 62 -13.43 -13.25 -14.40
CA ARG A 62 -13.40 -13.42 -12.97
C ARG A 62 -14.05 -12.11 -12.57
N CYS A 63 -15.30 -12.19 -12.14
CA CYS A 63 -15.85 -11.20 -11.26
C CYS A 63 -14.92 -11.24 -10.05
N THR A 64 -13.78 -10.55 -10.15
CA THR A 64 -12.90 -10.30 -9.05
C THR A 64 -13.79 -9.58 -8.08
N ARG A 65 -14.11 -10.26 -6.98
CA ARG A 65 -15.00 -9.72 -5.96
C ARG A 65 -14.60 -8.27 -5.70
N PRO A 66 -15.56 -7.36 -5.53
CA PRO A 66 -15.28 -5.98 -5.20
C PRO A 66 -14.26 -5.91 -4.04
N LYS A 67 -13.17 -5.18 -4.25
CA LYS A 67 -11.99 -5.22 -3.38
C LYS A 67 -11.46 -3.83 -3.09
N LEU A 68 -11.39 -3.50 -1.81
CA LEU A 68 -10.72 -2.32 -1.30
C LEU A 68 -9.23 -2.63 -1.13
N ASP A 69 -8.38 -1.72 -1.58
CA ASP A 69 -6.94 -1.82 -1.39
C ASP A 69 -6.33 -0.41 -1.38
N SER A 70 -5.18 -0.28 -0.73
CA SER A 70 -4.41 0.95 -0.69
C SER A 70 -2.91 0.63 -0.67
N ARG A 71 -2.13 1.38 -1.43
CA ARG A 71 -0.67 1.25 -1.45
C ARG A 71 -0.05 2.61 -1.15
N PHE A 72 0.89 2.62 -0.21
CA PHE A 72 1.75 3.77 0.02
C PHE A 72 2.60 4.03 -1.22
N VAL A 73 2.67 5.30 -1.64
CA VAL A 73 3.51 5.72 -2.76
C VAL A 73 4.73 6.46 -2.24
N LEU A 74 4.53 7.51 -1.44
CA LEU A 74 5.60 8.31 -0.84
C LEU A 74 5.06 9.26 0.24
N ASP A 75 5.96 9.74 1.09
CA ASP A 75 5.76 10.95 1.88
C ASP A 75 5.90 12.17 0.96
N VAL A 76 4.84 12.98 0.89
CA VAL A 76 4.88 14.24 0.12
C VAL A 76 5.67 15.29 0.89
N ASN A 77 5.60 15.26 2.22
CA ASN A 77 6.37 16.11 3.11
C ASN A 77 6.74 15.36 4.40
N VAL A 78 7.60 15.99 5.22
CA VAL A 78 8.08 15.44 6.50
C VAL A 78 8.54 13.98 6.33
N ILE A 79 9.57 13.80 5.52
CA ILE A 79 10.20 12.49 5.28
C ILE A 79 10.83 11.95 6.57
N ASP A 80 11.13 10.66 6.60
CA ASP A 80 11.81 10.04 7.74
C ASP A 80 13.14 10.74 8.06
N GLY A 81 13.36 10.98 9.37
CA GLY A 81 14.51 11.74 9.86
C GLY A 81 14.38 13.26 9.78
N THR A 82 13.24 13.80 9.32
CA THR A 82 12.99 15.25 9.37
C THR A 82 13.06 15.75 10.81
N VAL A 83 13.94 16.72 11.07
CA VAL A 83 14.03 17.39 12.37
C VAL A 83 12.97 18.47 12.44
N VAL A 84 12.13 18.41 13.47
CA VAL A 84 11.08 19.39 13.75
C VAL A 84 11.34 19.99 15.13
N ALA A 85 11.25 21.32 15.24
CA ALA A 85 11.43 21.98 16.52
C ALA A 85 10.31 21.61 17.51
N PRO A 86 10.57 21.60 18.82
CA PRO A 86 9.53 21.37 19.81
C PRO A 86 8.33 22.31 19.60
N SER A 87 7.12 21.76 19.70
CA SER A 87 5.85 22.49 19.54
C SER A 87 5.64 23.16 18.18
N ALA A 88 6.51 22.96 17.20
CA ALA A 88 6.29 23.49 15.86
C ALA A 88 5.12 22.74 15.20
N PRO A 89 4.07 23.45 14.74
CA PRO A 89 2.97 22.81 14.03
C PRO A 89 3.46 22.33 12.67
N PHE A 90 2.98 21.16 12.25
CA PHE A 90 3.21 20.65 10.91
C PHE A 90 1.99 19.87 10.42
N THR A 91 1.88 19.73 9.11
CA THR A 91 0.91 18.86 8.46
C THR A 91 1.68 17.73 7.80
N LYS A 92 1.29 16.48 8.03
CA LYS A 92 1.83 15.33 7.29
C LYS A 92 0.95 15.02 6.09
N ILE A 93 1.56 14.82 4.93
CA ILE A 93 0.89 14.52 3.66
C ILE A 93 1.52 13.25 3.10
N TRP A 94 0.69 12.25 2.87
CA TRP A 94 1.08 11.01 2.19
C TRP A 94 0.44 10.95 0.82
N LYS A 95 1.19 10.44 -0.15
CA LYS A 95 0.63 10.04 -1.43
C LYS A 95 0.27 8.57 -1.35
N MET A 96 -1.01 8.27 -1.51
CA MET A 96 -1.56 6.93 -1.53
C MET A 96 -2.10 6.59 -2.91
N ARG A 97 -2.09 5.31 -3.27
CA ARG A 97 -2.70 4.78 -4.50
C ARG A 97 -3.80 3.79 -4.13
N ASN A 98 -4.97 3.94 -4.72
CA ASN A 98 -5.96 2.87 -4.75
C ASN A 98 -5.53 1.82 -5.77
N SER A 99 -5.19 0.63 -5.29
CA SER A 99 -4.80 -0.53 -6.11
C SER A 99 -5.91 -1.59 -6.17
N GLY A 100 -7.07 -1.28 -5.58
CA GLY A 100 -8.22 -2.17 -5.50
C GLY A 100 -9.06 -2.14 -6.78
N SER A 101 -10.07 -3.00 -6.81
CA SER A 101 -11.10 -3.00 -7.87
C SER A 101 -12.26 -2.06 -7.55
N LEU A 102 -12.36 -1.59 -6.31
CA LEU A 102 -13.33 -0.61 -5.86
C LEU A 102 -12.70 0.75 -5.62
N VAL A 103 -13.41 1.79 -6.03
CA VAL A 103 -13.15 3.16 -5.54
C VAL A 103 -13.27 3.17 -4.02
N TRP A 104 -12.45 3.97 -3.35
CA TRP A 104 -12.61 4.17 -1.91
C TRP A 104 -14.00 4.78 -1.64
N PRO A 105 -14.85 4.13 -0.82
CA PRO A 105 -16.17 4.67 -0.51
C PRO A 105 -16.08 6.01 0.21
N GLN A 106 -17.17 6.77 0.16
CA GLN A 106 -17.31 7.94 1.00
C GLN A 106 -17.17 7.55 2.48
N GLY A 107 -16.45 8.36 3.25
CA GLY A 107 -16.15 8.07 4.66
C GLY A 107 -14.98 7.10 4.87
N THR A 108 -14.17 6.83 3.83
CA THR A 108 -12.89 6.15 4.02
C THR A 108 -11.96 7.05 4.84
N GLN A 109 -11.32 6.51 5.88
CA GLN A 109 -10.50 7.27 6.83
C GLN A 109 -9.08 6.72 6.94
N ILE A 110 -8.14 7.60 7.26
CA ILE A 110 -6.84 7.24 7.81
C ILE A 110 -6.99 7.19 9.33
N VAL A 111 -6.57 6.10 9.95
CA VAL A 111 -6.72 5.86 11.40
C VAL A 111 -5.35 5.70 12.05
N TRP A 112 -5.12 6.38 13.17
CA TRP A 112 -3.93 6.19 14.01
C TRP A 112 -4.02 4.85 14.73
N ILE A 113 -2.97 4.03 14.60
CA ILE A 113 -2.91 2.68 15.18
C ILE A 113 -1.84 2.50 16.26
N GLY A 114 -0.96 3.49 16.46
CA GLY A 114 0.12 3.41 17.45
C GLY A 114 1.25 4.42 17.19
N GLY A 115 2.24 4.44 18.08
CA GLY A 115 3.38 5.37 18.04
C GLY A 115 3.11 6.70 18.76
N ASP A 116 3.94 7.71 18.51
CA ASP A 116 3.77 9.04 19.10
C ASP A 116 2.56 9.77 18.52
N ARG A 117 1.86 10.53 19.37
CA ARG A 117 0.69 11.31 18.96
C ARG A 117 1.09 12.75 18.69
N PHE A 118 1.04 13.14 17.42
CA PHE A 118 1.24 14.52 16.97
C PHE A 118 -0.06 15.26 16.66
N CYS A 119 -1.21 14.57 16.74
CA CYS A 119 -2.54 15.14 16.49
C CYS A 119 -3.52 14.68 17.59
N ASN A 120 -4.50 15.52 17.88
CA ASN A 120 -5.58 15.21 18.84
C ASN A 120 -6.68 14.33 18.24
N SER A 121 -6.75 14.20 16.91
CA SER A 121 -7.67 13.30 16.23
C SER A 121 -7.05 11.93 16.00
N LEU A 122 -7.84 10.87 16.20
CA LEU A 122 -7.43 9.48 15.95
C LEU A 122 -7.76 9.01 14.53
N SER A 123 -8.60 9.74 13.80
CA SER A 123 -8.85 9.49 12.38
C SER A 123 -9.13 10.77 11.61
N VAL A 124 -8.96 10.70 10.29
CA VAL A 124 -9.30 11.77 9.35
C VAL A 124 -9.82 11.17 8.05
N ASP A 125 -10.83 11.79 7.44
CA ASP A 125 -11.36 11.35 6.14
C ASP A 125 -10.31 11.52 5.04
N LEU A 126 -10.30 10.60 4.06
CA LEU A 126 -9.54 10.77 2.84
C LEU A 126 -10.14 11.92 2.02
N GLN A 127 -9.28 12.84 1.60
CA GLN A 127 -9.62 13.98 0.76
C GLN A 127 -9.60 13.63 -0.73
#